data_AF-A0A1G3CDL7-F1
#
_entry.id   AF-A0A1G3CDL7-F1
#
_cell.length_a   1.000
_cell.length_b   1.000
_cell.length_c   1.000
_cell.angle_alpha   90.00
_cell.angle_beta   90.00
_cell.angle_gamma   90.00
#
_symmetry.space_group_name_H-M   'P 1'
#
loop_
_entity.id
_entity.type
_entity.pdbx_description
1 polymer ?
#
loop_
_entity_poly.entity_id
_entity_poly.type
_entity_poly.pdbx_seq_one_letter_code
_entity_poly.pdbx_strand_id
1 'polypeptide(L)' 'MKDREVGETETELAIEIPDLCEPSIKGRMNAFKFVNGRYLRVTFKEEADHILVITVTIRKKPFKG' A
#
# COMPACT_ATOMS: atom_id res chain seq x y z
N MET A 1 5.43 8.91 10.14
CA MET A 1 5.56 7.43 10.05
C MET A 1 6.85 7.04 10.75
N LYS A 2 6.79 6.42 11.94
CA LYS A 2 7.93 5.80 12.63
C LYS A 2 7.49 4.37 12.94
N ASP A 3 8.38 3.40 12.81
CA ASP A 3 8.20 1.96 13.11
C ASP A 3 7.79 1.00 11.98
N ARG A 4 7.93 1.39 10.72
CA ARG A 4 8.05 0.39 9.63
C ARG A 4 9.22 0.81 8.77
N GLU A 5 10.16 -0.08 8.48
CA GLU A 5 11.25 0.09 7.51
C GLU A 5 10.71 0.25 6.07
N VAL A 6 9.69 1.06 5.88
CA VAL A 6 9.06 1.34 4.60
C VAL A 6 9.19 2.83 4.38
N GLY A 7 9.92 3.19 3.33
CA GLY A 7 10.09 4.57 2.92
C GLY A 7 8.80 5.16 2.35
N GLU A 8 8.75 6.50 2.33
CA GLU A 8 7.69 7.25 1.66
C GLU A 8 7.62 6.89 0.17
N THR A 9 8.76 6.86 -0.51
CA THR A 9 8.88 6.46 -1.92
C THR A 9 8.32 5.07 -2.21
N GLU A 10 8.55 4.09 -1.32
CA GLU A 10 8.00 2.74 -1.51
C GLU A 10 6.47 2.72 -1.35
N THR A 11 5.94 3.60 -0.49
CA THR A 11 4.52 3.77 -0.27
C THR A 11 3.85 4.44 -1.47
N GLU A 12 4.46 5.50 -2.00
CA GLU A 12 4.02 6.20 -3.21
C GLU A 12 4.00 5.26 -4.41
N LEU A 13 5.10 4.53 -4.64
CA LEU A 13 5.19 3.55 -5.72
C LEU A 13 4.11 2.46 -5.61
N ALA A 14 3.79 2.03 -4.38
CA ALA A 14 2.72 1.06 -4.18
C ALA A 14 1.34 1.61 -4.54
N ILE A 15 1.09 2.90 -4.34
CA ILE A 15 -0.19 3.55 -4.65
C ILE A 15 -0.30 3.91 -6.14
N GLU A 16 0.75 4.47 -6.73
CA GLU A 16 0.73 4.98 -8.12
C GLU A 16 0.74 3.86 -9.17
N ILE A 17 1.55 2.82 -8.93
CA ILE A 17 1.73 1.69 -9.84
C ILE A 17 1.62 0.36 -9.09
N PRO A 18 0.48 0.05 -8.46
CA PRO A 18 0.30 -1.19 -7.72
C PRO A 18 0.40 -2.40 -8.66
N ASP A 19 0.99 -3.49 -8.18
CA ASP A 19 0.93 -4.78 -8.88
C ASP A 19 -0.49 -5.36 -8.80
N LEU A 20 -1.23 -4.99 -7.74
CA LEU A 20 -2.64 -5.29 -7.57
C LEU A 20 -3.28 -4.22 -6.69
N CYS A 21 -4.47 -3.76 -7.07
CA CYS A 21 -5.27 -2.84 -6.28
C CYS A 21 -6.68 -3.42 -6.09
N GLU A 22 -7.12 -3.52 -4.84
CA GLU A 22 -8.43 -4.10 -4.51
C GLU A 22 -9.21 -3.20 -3.53
N PRO A 23 -10.53 -3.10 -3.69
CA PRO A 23 -11.37 -2.41 -2.72
C PRO A 23 -11.32 -3.12 -1.36
N SER A 24 -11.41 -2.33 -0.31
CA SER A 24 -11.51 -2.77 1.08
C SER A 24 -12.81 -2.24 1.69
N ILE A 25 -12.87 -2.16 3.02
CA ILE A 25 -14.06 -1.69 3.73
C ILE A 25 -14.22 -0.17 3.62
N LYS A 26 -15.47 0.30 3.57
CA LYS A 26 -15.84 1.73 3.68
C LYS A 26 -15.11 2.64 2.67
N GLY A 27 -15.02 2.22 1.40
CA GLY A 27 -14.42 3.02 0.33
C GLY A 27 -12.90 3.17 0.41
N ARG A 28 -12.23 2.32 1.20
CA ARG A 28 -10.77 2.22 1.23
C ARG A 28 -10.29 1.31 0.11
N MET A 29 -9.07 1.52 -0.34
CA MET A 29 -8.37 0.69 -1.30
C MET A 29 -7.16 0.04 -0.63
N ASN A 30 -6.82 -1.17 -1.06
CA ASN A 30 -5.56 -1.80 -0.75
C ASN A 30 -4.72 -1.91 -2.02
N ALA A 31 -3.61 -1.20 -2.06
CA ALA A 31 -2.55 -1.36 -3.02
C ALA A 31 -1.55 -2.42 -2.55
N PHE A 32 -1.13 -3.27 -3.46
CA PHE A 32 -0.11 -4.29 -3.24
C PHE A 32 1.02 -4.12 -4.20
N LYS A 33 2.24 -4.18 -3.69
CA LYS A 33 3.44 -4.09 -4.50
C LYS A 33 4.56 -4.94 -3.94
N PHE A 34 5.32 -5.58 -4.82
CA PHE A 34 6.59 -6.20 -4.46
C PHE A 34 7.73 -5.22 -4.76
N VAL A 35 8.43 -4.77 -3.73
CA VAL A 35 9.54 -3.81 -3.84
C VAL A 35 10.65 -4.21 -2.88
N ASN A 36 11.90 -4.09 -3.32
CA ASN A 36 13.09 -4.42 -2.52
C ASN A 36 13.06 -5.81 -1.87
N GLY A 37 12.50 -6.81 -2.55
CA GLY A 37 12.41 -8.18 -2.03
C GLY A 37 11.32 -8.40 -0.98
N ARG A 38 10.44 -7.42 -0.75
CA ARG A 38 9.38 -7.44 0.27
C ARG A 38 8.02 -7.19 -0.38
N TYR A 39 6.98 -7.82 0.15
CA TYR A 39 5.60 -7.53 -0.25
C TYR A 39 5.05 -6.40 0.62
N LEU A 40 4.61 -5.31 0.02
CA LEU A 40 3.93 -4.22 0.68
C LEU A 40 2.43 -4.30 0.46
N ARG A 41 1.67 -3.98 1.51
CA ARG A 41 0.26 -3.59 1.44
C ARG A 41 0.13 -2.16 1.91
N VAL A 42 -0.40 -1.30 1.07
CA VAL A 42 -0.79 0.06 1.43
C VAL A 42 -2.31 0.15 1.40
N THR A 43 -2.91 0.33 2.56
CA THR A 43 -4.32 0.69 2.67
C THR A 43 -4.43 2.20 2.63
N PHE A 44 -5.16 2.72 1.67
CA PHE A 44 -5.36 4.15 1.49
C PHE A 44 -6.83 4.45 1.18
N LYS A 45 -7.18 5.72 1.23
CA LYS A 45 -8.45 6.24 0.77
C LYS A 45 -8.15 7.45 -0.11
N GLU A 46 -8.75 7.47 -1.30
CA GLU A 46 -8.70 8.64 -2.17
C GLU A 46 -9.71 9.67 -1.64
N GLU A 47 -9.22 10.89 -1.40
CA GLU A 47 -10.04 12.06 -1.15
C GLU A 47 -9.85 13.06 -2.30
N ALA A 48 -10.67 14.11 -2.36
CA ALA A 48 -10.74 14.97 -3.54
C ALA A 48 -9.40 15.59 -3.95
N ASP A 49 -8.55 15.95 -2.98
CA ASP A 49 -7.30 16.69 -3.22
C ASP A 49 -6.06 15.93 -2.74
N HIS A 50 -6.22 14.79 -2.08
CA HIS A 50 -5.11 14.05 -1.49
C HIS A 50 -5.43 12.57 -1.28
N ILE A 51 -4.39 11.77 -1.08
CA ILE A 51 -4.50 10.37 -0.72
C ILE A 51 -4.21 10.23 0.77
N LEU A 52 -5.21 9.76 1.52
CA LEU A 52 -5.04 9.44 2.93
C LEU A 52 -4.51 8.02 3.08
N VAL A 53 -3.21 7.90 3.39
CA VAL A 53 -2.59 6.61 3.72
C VAL A 53 -3.01 6.20 5.14
N ILE A 54 -3.76 5.11 5.24
CA ILE A 54 -4.30 4.61 6.50
C ILE A 54 -3.29 3.67 7.17
N THR A 55 -2.79 2.69 6.42
CA THR A 55 -1.80 1.73 6.94
C THR A 55 -0.89 1.21 5.85
N VAL A 56 0.41 1.22 6.09
CA VAL A 56 1.43 0.55 5.28
C VAL A 56 1.92 -0.68 6.02
N THR A 57 1.92 -1.87 5.40
CA THR A 57 2.32 -3.12 6.08
C THR A 57 3.22 -3.96 5.20
N ILE A 58 4.33 -4.45 5.76
CA ILE A 58 5.16 -5.47 5.10
C ILE A 58 4.51 -6.85 5.33
N ARG A 59 4.35 -7.62 4.26
CA ARG A 59 3.86 -9.00 4.27
C ARG A 59 5.01 -9.96 3.98
N LYS A 60 4.99 -11.12 4.63
CA LYS A 60 5.94 -12.22 4.39
C LYS A 60 5.57 -13.08 3.17
N LYS A 61 4.37 -12.90 2.61
CA LYS A 61 3.82 -13.74 1.52
C LYS A 61 3.19 -12.86 0.43
N PRO A 62 3.17 -13.35 -0.83
CA PRO A 62 2.50 -12.68 -1.94
C PRO A 62 1.01 -12.50 -1.70
N PHE A 63 0.40 -11.58 -2.45
CA PHE A 63 -1.00 -11.24 -2.28
C PHE A 63 -1.95 -12.33 -2.80
N LYS A 64 -1.57 -12.99 -3.90
CA LYS A 64 -2.19 -14.21 -4.39
C LYS A 64 -1.15 -15.32 -4.38
N GLY A 65 -1.48 -16.40 -3.68
CA GLY A 65 -0.78 -17.68 -3.71
C GLY A 65 -1.80 -18.75 -4.02
#